data_AF-A0A2S1T3L1-F1
#
_entry.id   AF-A0A2S1T3L1-F1
#
_cell.length_a   1.000
_cell.length_b   1.000
_cell.length_c   1.000
_cell.angle_alpha   90.00
_cell.angle_beta   90.00
_cell.angle_gamma   90.00
#
_symmetry.space_group_name_H-M   'P 1'
#
loop_
_entity.id
_entity.type
_entity.pdbx_description
1 polymer ?
#
loop_
_entity_poly.entity_id
_entity_poly.type
_entity_poly.pdbx_seq_one_letter_code
_entity_poly.pdbx_strand_id
1 'polypeptide(L)' 'MSPILWTAWVAFFVVYETIALLNRKDGDTLSENTRGLFRIRRSKAGRAIFTVAVAGGAVWFLLHILTESM' A
#
# COMPACT_ATOMS: atom_id res chain seq x y z
N MET A 1 15.30 15.19 -0.86
CA MET A 1 13.87 15.43 -1.22
C MET A 1 13.21 16.29 -0.16
N SER A 2 12.28 17.18 -0.52
CA SER A 2 11.62 18.10 0.43
C SER A 2 10.62 17.37 1.34
N PRO A 3 10.70 17.51 2.68
CA PRO A 3 9.71 16.94 3.61
C PRO A 3 8.27 17.37 3.30
N ILE A 4 8.08 18.59 2.78
CA ILE A 4 6.77 19.15 2.42
C ILE A 4 6.09 18.30 1.34
N LEU A 5 6.85 17.83 0.35
CA LEU A 5 6.30 17.00 -0.72
C LEU A 5 5.84 15.65 -0.18
N TRP A 6 6.62 15.04 0.72
CA TRP A 6 6.23 13.79 1.38
C TRP A 6 5.00 13.95 2.26
N THR A 7 4.94 15.02 3.06
CA THR A 7 3.76 15.31 3.88
C THR A 7 2.53 15.56 3.04
N ALA A 8 2.63 16.36 1.97
CA ALA A 8 1.53 16.61 1.05
C ALA A 8 1.04 15.32 0.37
N TRP A 9 1.96 14.43 0.00
CA TRP A 9 1.66 13.15 -0.61
C TRP A 9 0.89 12.23 0.34
N VAL A 10 1.35 12.09 1.59
CA VAL A 10 0.64 11.30 2.62
C VAL A 10 -0.73 11.90 2.90
N ALA A 11 -0.82 13.23 3.05
CA ALA A 11 -2.09 13.91 3.30
C ALA A 11 -3.09 13.70 2.16
N PHE A 12 -2.64 13.76 0.90
CA PHE A 12 -3.48 13.47 -0.27
C PHE A 12 -4.11 12.07 -0.17
N PHE A 13 -3.32 11.04 0.12
CA PHE A 13 -3.85 9.68 0.25
C PHE A 13 -4.81 9.54 1.43
N VAL A 14 -4.50 10.14 2.59
CA VAL A 14 -5.39 10.11 3.76
C VAL A 14 -6.74 10.73 3.42
N VAL A 15 -6.75 11.91 2.80
CA VAL A 15 -8.00 12.58 2.40
C VAL A 15 -8.77 11.75 1.37
N TYR A 16 -8.07 11.24 0.34
CA TYR A 16 -8.68 10.41 -0.70
C TYR A 16 -9.34 9.15 -0.13
N GLU A 17 -8.63 8.37 0.68
CA GLU A 17 -9.18 7.16 1.33
C GLU A 17 -10.33 7.51 2.28
N THR A 18 -10.20 8.58 3.06
CA THR A 18 -11.27 9.00 3.98
C THR A 18 -12.56 9.29 3.23
N ILE A 19 -12.48 10.02 2.11
CA ILE A 19 -13.66 10.30 1.27
C ILE A 19 -14.24 9.00 0.69
N ALA A 20 -13.39 8.10 0.17
CA ALA A 20 -13.84 6.82 -0.37
C ALA A 20 -14.54 5.94 0.70
N LEU A 21 -14.03 5.92 1.93
CA LEU A 21 -14.65 5.22 3.05
C LEU A 21 -16.00 5.84 3.44
N LEU A 22 -16.11 7.17 3.43
CA LEU A 22 -17.36 7.88 3.71
C LEU A 22 -18.42 7.61 2.63
N ASN A 23 -18.01 7.41 1.37
CA ASN A 23 -18.92 7.05 0.28
C ASN A 23 -19.54 5.66 0.43
N ARG A 24 -18.94 4.77 1.25
CA ARG A 24 -19.40 3.38 1.51
C ARG A 24 -19.71 2.58 0.25
N LYS A 25 -18.99 2.87 -0.84
CA LYS A 25 -19.14 2.18 -2.12
C LYS A 25 -18.10 1.09 -2.23
N ASP A 26 -18.55 -0.14 -2.50
CA ASP A 26 -17.65 -1.28 -2.70
C ASP A 26 -16.68 -1.03 -3.85
N GLY A 27 -15.38 -1.20 -3.59
CA GLY A 27 -14.33 -1.02 -4.60
C GLY A 27 -13.95 0.43 -4.87
N ASP A 28 -14.42 1.38 -4.06
CA ASP A 28 -14.08 2.80 -4.18
C ASP A 28 -12.75 3.13 -3.51
N THR A 29 -12.32 2.32 -2.54
CA THR A 29 -11.07 2.55 -1.81
C THR A 29 -9.85 2.10 -2.61
N LEU A 30 -8.73 2.82 -2.45
CA LEU A 30 -7.46 2.42 -3.06
C LEU A 30 -7.06 1.03 -2.58
N SER A 31 -7.22 0.77 -1.28
CA SER A 31 -6.87 -0.53 -0.68
C SER A 31 -7.68 -1.68 -1.28
N GLU A 32 -8.95 -1.49 -1.62
CA GLU A 32 -9.76 -2.49 -2.31
C GLU A 32 -9.33 -2.70 -3.76
N ASN A 33 -9.03 -1.62 -4.48
CA ASN A 33 -8.56 -1.71 -5.86
C ASN A 33 -7.19 -2.41 -5.95
N THR A 34 -6.26 -2.09 -5.04
CA THR A 34 -4.98 -2.81 -4.93
C THR A 34 -5.22 -4.30 -4.65
N ARG A 35 -6.11 -4.65 -3.73
CA ARG A 35 -6.48 -6.05 -3.44
C ARG A 35 -7.18 -6.72 -4.64
N GLY A 36 -7.97 -5.96 -5.39
CA GLY A 36 -8.66 -6.36 -6.62
C GLY A 36 -7.69 -6.70 -7.75
N LEU A 37 -6.63 -5.90 -7.93
CA LEU A 37 -5.57 -6.14 -8.91
C LEU A 37 -4.95 -7.52 -8.76
N PHE A 38 -4.67 -7.94 -7.52
CA PHE A 38 -4.13 -9.27 -7.22
C PHE A 38 -5.22 -10.35 -7.08
N ARG A 39 -6.50 -10.01 -7.30
CA ARG A 39 -7.64 -10.93 -7.19
C ARG A 39 -7.66 -11.73 -5.88
N ILE A 40 -7.24 -11.12 -4.77
CA ILE A 40 -6.96 -11.86 -3.53
C ILE A 40 -8.17 -12.61 -2.96
N ARG A 41 -9.41 -12.14 -3.26
CA ARG A 41 -10.65 -12.78 -2.81
C ARG A 41 -10.96 -14.08 -3.56
N ARG A 42 -10.41 -14.28 -4.77
CA ARG A 42 -10.73 -15.40 -5.66
C ARG A 42 -9.52 -16.27 -6.03
N SER A 43 -8.29 -15.82 -5.79
CA SER A 43 -7.07 -16.51 -6.22
C SER A 43 -6.10 -16.77 -5.06
N LYS A 44 -5.80 -18.04 -4.79
CA LYS A 44 -4.75 -18.44 -3.84
C LYS A 44 -3.36 -17.97 -4.28
N ALA A 45 -3.07 -18.06 -5.58
CA ALA A 45 -1.82 -17.56 -6.16
C ALA A 45 -1.74 -16.03 -6.05
N GLY A 46 -2.82 -15.32 -6.33
CA GLY A 46 -2.89 -13.87 -6.20
C GLY A 46 -2.64 -13.38 -4.78
N ARG A 47 -3.21 -14.06 -3.78
CA ARG A 47 -2.88 -13.85 -2.36
C ARG A 47 -1.39 -14.07 -2.08
N ALA A 48 -0.83 -15.19 -2.53
CA ALA A 48 0.57 -15.50 -2.29
C ALA A 48 1.50 -14.43 -2.90
N ILE A 49 1.24 -14.01 -4.14
CA ILE A 49 2.00 -12.96 -4.81
C ILE A 49 1.90 -11.64 -4.03
N PHE A 50 0.69 -11.21 -3.66
CA PHE A 50 0.50 -9.99 -2.89
C PHE A 50 1.27 -10.03 -1.56
N THR A 51 1.12 -11.12 -0.80
CA THR A 51 1.80 -11.29 0.49
C THR A 51 3.31 -11.28 0.33
N VAL A 52 3.86 -12.04 -0.62
CA VAL A 52 5.32 -12.12 -0.84
C VAL A 52 5.88 -10.77 -1.30
N ALA A 53 5.17 -10.04 -2.16
CA ALA A 53 5.61 -8.73 -2.62
C ALA A 53 5.67 -7.71 -1.47
N VAL A 54 4.61 -7.63 -0.65
CA VAL A 54 4.56 -6.70 0.49
C VAL A 54 5.57 -7.11 1.57
N ALA A 55 5.58 -8.37 1.97
CA ALA A 55 6.49 -8.86 3.01
C ALA A 55 7.95 -8.78 2.55
N GLY A 56 8.24 -9.15 1.31
CA GLY A 56 9.58 -9.06 0.73
C GLY A 56 10.08 -7.62 0.68
N GLY A 57 9.23 -6.68 0.23
CA GLY A 57 9.56 -5.25 0.23
C GLY A 57 9.83 -4.71 1.64
N ALA A 58 8.99 -5.07 2.62
CA ALA A 58 9.17 -4.65 4.01
C ALA A 58 10.44 -5.24 4.64
N VAL A 59 10.69 -6.54 4.48
CA VAL A 59 11.91 -7.20 4.97
C VAL A 59 13.14 -6.59 4.33
N TRP A 60 13.13 -6.43 3.00
CA TRP A 60 14.23 -5.80 2.28
C TRP A 60 14.48 -4.37 2.78
N PHE A 61 13.44 -3.55 2.92
CA PHE A 61 13.57 -2.16 3.36
C PHE A 61 14.14 -2.05 4.78
N LEU A 62 13.68 -2.91 5.70
CA LEU A 62 14.22 -2.98 7.05
C LEU A 62 15.68 -3.43 7.07
N LEU A 63 16.04 -4.46 6.31
CA LEU A 63 17.43 -4.90 6.18
C LEU A 63 18.29 -3.80 5.57
N HIS A 64 17.78 -3.10 4.55
CA HIS A 64 18.48 -1.99 3.92
C HIS A 64 18.84 -0.92 4.95
N ILE A 65 17.86 -0.42 5.72
CA ILE A 65 18.10 0.57 6.78
C ILE A 65 19.09 0.06 7.83
N LEU A 66 18.97 -1.20 8.26
CA LEU A 66 19.85 -1.78 9.29
C LEU A 66 21.29 -2.01 8.81
N THR A 67 21.47 -2.22 7.50
CA THR A 67 22.78 -2.50 6.88
C THR A 67 23.37 -1.28 6.18
N GLU A 68 22.62 -0.18 6.10
CA GLU A 68 23.10 1.09 5.56
C GLU A 68 24.17 1.64 6.50
N SER A 69 25.44 1.45 6.14
CA SER A 69 26.56 2.07 6.82
C SER A 69 26.54 3.57 6.53
N MET A 70 26.29 4.38 7.55
CA MET A 70 26.41 5.84 7.46
C MET A 70 27.82 6.29 7.07
#